data_AF-A0A6J4NEI7-F1
#
_entry.id   AF-A0A6J4NEI7-F1
#
_cell.length_a   1.000
_cell.length_b   1.000
_cell.length_c   1.000
_cell.angle_alpha   90.00
_cell.angle_beta   90.00
_cell.angle_gamma   90.00
#
_symmetry.space_group_name_H-M   'P 1'
#
loop_
_entity.id
_entity.type
_entity.pdbx_description
1 polymer ?
#
loop_
_entity_poly.entity_id
_entity_poly.type
_entity_poly.pdbx_seq_one_letter_code
_entity_poly.pdbx_strand_id
1 'polypeptide(L)'
;MTTKSRDEILTVIERTLAGGPRVLHIGLEPSTVPGRLAQEHDREVECLRWPVMSETEEPWGLDVGRRDVVDDWAQPFLVAPVDVVVVEDVLDESHDADLFFRTLGSGALVPGALVVVSGVRDLATAIASAGFVMESDASTDLEGGRRITVVRFPSFTTAAPQSPAADEASAAEVRRLAHELERTRELLARERATIAREMQSGKDELLAMDRELNDLHERLQRLRHKNVLLRARVAQVSRERDLVQTQVTALEEDLFLARDSRAVRAVASVVERARRRKDGA
;
A
#
# COMPACT_ATOMS: atom_id res chain seq x y z
N MET A 1 -27.13 21.21 -0.49
CA MET A 1 -26.41 21.52 0.76
C MET A 1 -27.42 21.69 1.90
N THR A 2 -27.99 20.58 2.36
CA THR A 2 -28.72 20.54 3.63
C THR A 2 -27.66 20.46 4.72
N THR A 3 -27.43 21.57 5.42
CA THR A 3 -26.52 21.57 6.56
C THR A 3 -27.08 20.66 7.64
N LYS A 4 -26.52 19.45 7.79
CA LYS A 4 -26.90 18.53 8.88
C LYS A 4 -26.76 19.27 10.21
N SER A 5 -27.75 19.12 11.09
CA SER A 5 -27.69 19.75 12.40
C SER A 5 -26.57 19.12 13.22
N ARG A 6 -25.92 19.93 14.07
CA ARG A 6 -24.85 19.44 14.97
C ARG A 6 -25.33 18.32 15.89
N ASP A 7 -26.63 18.35 16.23
CA ASP A 7 -27.27 17.39 17.12
C ASP A 7 -27.49 16.03 16.45
N GLU A 8 -27.76 16.00 15.14
CA GLU A 8 -27.83 14.76 14.36
C GLU A 8 -26.48 14.02 14.38
N ILE A 9 -25.38 14.75 14.12
CA ILE A 9 -24.03 14.19 14.09
C ILE A 9 -23.63 13.61 15.45
N LEU A 10 -23.94 14.33 16.54
CA LEU A 10 -23.65 13.85 17.89
C LEU A 10 -24.46 12.60 18.23
N THR A 11 -25.74 12.58 17.87
CA THR A 11 -26.62 11.44 18.14
C THR A 11 -26.15 10.19 17.38
N VAL A 12 -25.73 10.32 16.11
CA VAL A 12 -25.15 9.20 15.35
C VAL A 12 -23.92 8.66 16.06
N ILE A 13 -22.98 9.54 16.45
CA ILE A 13 -21.74 9.14 17.14
C ILE A 13 -22.05 8.41 18.45
N GLU A 14 -22.92 8.96 19.31
CA GLU A 14 -23.30 8.34 20.59
C GLU A 14 -23.87 6.93 20.40
N ARG A 15 -24.71 6.73 19.38
CA ARG A 15 -25.29 5.42 19.07
C ARG A 15 -24.27 4.44 18.49
N THR A 16 -23.29 4.92 17.72
CA THR A 16 -22.17 4.10 17.21
C THR A 16 -21.25 3.60 18.33
N LEU A 17 -21.05 4.38 19.40
CA LEU A 17 -20.14 4.03 20.50
C LEU A 17 -20.54 2.76 21.27
N ALA A 18 -21.82 2.38 21.24
CA ALA A 18 -22.32 1.15 21.85
C ALA A 18 -21.85 -0.14 21.15
N GLY A 19 -21.24 -0.03 19.97
CA GLY A 19 -20.68 -1.15 19.22
C GLY A 19 -19.16 -1.30 19.32
N GLY A 20 -18.63 -2.26 18.57
CA GLY A 20 -17.22 -2.64 18.58
C GLY A 20 -16.28 -1.68 17.82
N PRO A 21 -14.96 -1.96 17.80
CA PRO A 21 -13.93 -1.03 17.34
C PRO A 21 -13.97 -0.74 15.83
N ARG A 22 -14.45 -1.67 15.00
CA ARG A 22 -14.47 -1.51 13.54
C ARG A 22 -15.79 -0.93 13.07
N VAL A 23 -15.73 0.21 12.39
CA VAL A 23 -16.88 0.95 11.89
C VAL A 23 -16.80 1.10 10.38
N LEU A 24 -17.87 0.75 9.68
CA LEU A 24 -18.04 1.07 8.27
C LEU A 24 -19.02 2.23 8.14
N HIS A 25 -18.60 3.31 7.49
CA HIS A 25 -19.44 4.45 7.17
C HIS A 25 -19.82 4.42 5.69
N ILE A 26 -21.11 4.56 5.40
CA ILE A 26 -21.68 4.58 4.05
C ILE A 26 -22.49 5.87 3.89
N GLY A 27 -22.12 6.72 2.93
CA GLY A 27 -22.80 7.99 2.71
C GLY A 27 -22.86 8.43 1.25
N LEU A 28 -23.83 9.29 0.92
CA LEU A 28 -23.94 9.95 -0.39
C LEU A 28 -22.96 11.14 -0.51
N GLU A 29 -22.90 11.94 0.56
CA GLU A 29 -22.10 13.16 0.66
C GLU A 29 -20.98 13.02 1.71
N PRO A 30 -19.92 13.86 1.66
CA PRO A 30 -18.88 13.89 2.68
C PRO A 30 -19.46 14.22 4.07
N SER A 31 -19.12 13.39 5.06
CA SER A 31 -19.58 13.52 6.44
C SER A 31 -18.42 13.76 7.40
N THR A 32 -18.69 14.48 8.49
CA THR A 32 -17.72 14.67 9.59
C THR A 32 -17.74 13.52 10.59
N VAL A 33 -18.75 12.64 10.54
CA VAL A 33 -18.90 11.49 11.45
C VAL A 33 -17.68 10.56 11.43
N PRO A 34 -17.14 10.13 10.26
CA PRO A 34 -15.97 9.26 10.22
C PRO A 34 -14.73 9.87 10.86
N GLY A 35 -14.47 11.16 10.58
CA GLY A 35 -13.33 11.88 11.11
C GLY A 35 -13.38 11.98 12.64
N ARG A 36 -14.56 12.23 13.20
CA ARG A 36 -14.76 12.30 14.66
C ARG A 36 -14.65 10.92 15.32
N LEU A 37 -15.21 9.87 14.71
CA LEU A 37 -15.08 8.50 15.23
C LEU A 37 -13.61 8.02 15.26
N ALA A 38 -12.84 8.32 14.22
CA ALA A 38 -11.43 7.96 14.17
C ALA A 38 -10.57 8.80 15.13
N GLN A 39 -10.77 10.13 15.17
CA GLN A 39 -9.90 11.04 15.93
C GLN A 39 -10.27 11.18 17.41
N GLU A 40 -11.57 11.22 17.73
CA GLU A 40 -12.06 11.46 19.10
C GLU A 40 -12.28 10.16 19.88
N HIS A 41 -12.49 9.05 19.18
CA HIS A 41 -12.93 7.78 19.77
C HIS A 41 -12.07 6.56 19.40
N ASP A 42 -10.95 6.77 18.71
CA ASP A 42 -9.95 5.74 18.35
C ASP A 42 -10.57 4.51 17.66
N ARG A 43 -11.52 4.74 16.74
CA ARG A 43 -12.21 3.69 15.99
C ARG A 43 -11.53 3.44 14.65
N GLU A 44 -11.52 2.19 14.21
CA GLU A 44 -11.10 1.81 12.86
C GLU A 44 -12.25 2.08 11.90
N VAL A 45 -12.20 3.20 11.17
CA VAL A 45 -13.29 3.63 10.28
C VAL A 45 -12.94 3.41 8.82
N GLU A 46 -13.74 2.60 8.14
CA GLU A 46 -13.73 2.45 6.68
C GLU A 46 -14.87 3.27 6.07
N CYS A 47 -14.63 4.02 4.99
CA CYS A 47 -15.63 4.89 4.38
C CYS A 47 -15.97 4.44 2.96
N LEU A 48 -17.26 4.33 2.66
CA LEU A 48 -17.79 3.98 1.35
C LEU A 48 -18.74 5.06 0.85
N ARG A 49 -18.56 5.48 -0.40
CA ARG A 49 -19.44 6.45 -1.06
C ARG A 49 -20.49 5.73 -1.91
N TRP A 50 -21.74 6.16 -1.81
CA TRP A 50 -22.86 5.60 -2.58
C TRP A 50 -23.44 6.60 -3.60
N PRO A 51 -23.86 6.16 -4.80
CA PRO A 51 -23.52 4.88 -5.41
C PRO A 51 -22.02 4.80 -5.73
N VAL A 52 -21.47 3.58 -5.80
CA VAL A 52 -20.09 3.37 -6.24
C VAL A 52 -20.02 3.76 -7.72
N MET A 53 -19.58 4.98 -8.01
CA MET A 53 -19.33 5.42 -9.37
C MET A 53 -18.12 4.65 -9.88
N SER A 54 -18.31 3.78 -10.87
CA SER A 54 -17.22 3.14 -11.60
C SER A 54 -16.48 4.22 -12.40
N GLU A 55 -15.39 4.76 -11.87
CA GLU A 55 -14.51 5.65 -12.63
C GLU A 55 -13.68 4.83 -13.62
N THR A 56 -14.14 4.74 -14.86
CA THR A 56 -13.21 4.88 -16.00
C THR A 56 -12.68 6.31 -15.96
N GLU A 57 -11.48 6.50 -15.38
CA GLU A 57 -10.46 7.50 -15.75
C GLU A 57 -9.19 7.33 -14.86
N GLU A 58 -8.42 6.26 -15.14
CA GLU A 58 -6.94 6.08 -15.03
C GLU A 58 -6.11 6.47 -13.74
N PRO A 59 -4.87 5.96 -13.57
CA PRO A 59 -4.31 4.65 -13.91
C PRO A 59 -3.38 4.10 -12.79
N TRP A 60 -3.85 3.20 -11.93
CA TRP A 60 -2.96 2.30 -11.16
C TRP A 60 -3.64 0.93 -11.04
N GLY A 61 -2.96 -0.12 -11.51
CA GLY A 61 -3.48 -1.50 -11.69
C GLY A 61 -4.03 -2.16 -10.42
N LEU A 62 -4.75 -3.28 -10.48
CA LEU A 62 -4.50 -4.48 -11.28
C LEU A 62 -5.80 -5.01 -11.91
N ASP A 63 -5.71 -5.39 -13.18
CA ASP A 63 -6.79 -6.01 -13.95
C ASP A 63 -6.96 -7.47 -13.53
N VAL A 64 -8.08 -7.82 -12.88
CA VAL A 64 -8.50 -9.20 -12.64
C VAL A 64 -9.93 -9.39 -13.12
N GLY A 65 -10.07 -9.66 -14.41
CA GLY A 65 -11.04 -10.60 -14.96
C GLY A 65 -12.52 -10.24 -14.84
N ARG A 66 -13.12 -9.86 -15.98
CA ARG A 66 -14.55 -9.98 -16.31
C ARG A 66 -15.31 -10.97 -15.41
N ARG A 67 -16.13 -10.45 -14.50
CA ARG A 67 -17.23 -11.16 -13.82
C ARG A 67 -18.46 -10.26 -13.82
N ASP A 68 -19.62 -10.89 -13.87
CA ASP A 68 -20.93 -10.29 -14.15
C ASP A 68 -21.28 -9.10 -13.24
N VAL A 69 -22.08 -8.18 -13.78
CA VAL A 69 -22.51 -6.86 -13.24
C VAL A 69 -23.42 -6.97 -11.99
N VAL A 70 -23.38 -8.07 -11.26
CA VAL A 70 -24.19 -8.30 -10.06
C VAL A 70 -23.27 -8.26 -8.84
N ASP A 71 -23.47 -7.23 -8.01
CA ASP A 71 -22.88 -7.02 -6.67
C ASP A 71 -21.43 -6.51 -6.57
N ASP A 72 -21.05 -5.54 -7.41
CA ASP A 72 -19.75 -4.83 -7.27
C ASP A 72 -19.63 -3.99 -5.98
N TRP A 73 -20.77 -3.60 -5.39
CA TRP A 73 -20.81 -2.87 -4.11
C TRP A 73 -20.47 -3.75 -2.91
N ALA A 74 -20.48 -5.08 -3.07
CA ALA A 74 -20.24 -6.02 -1.99
C ALA A 74 -18.76 -6.44 -1.81
N GLN A 75 -17.90 -6.09 -2.77
CA GLN A 75 -16.47 -6.38 -2.71
C GLN A 75 -15.73 -5.84 -1.46
N PRO A 76 -16.01 -4.63 -0.93
CA PRO A 76 -15.33 -4.15 0.28
C PRO A 76 -15.68 -4.94 1.55
N PHE A 77 -16.76 -5.72 1.57
CA PHE A 77 -17.15 -6.55 2.72
C PHE A 77 -16.33 -7.84 2.87
N LEU A 78 -15.41 -8.15 1.95
CA LEU A 78 -14.71 -9.43 1.88
C LEU A 78 -13.38 -9.49 2.66
N VAL A 79 -12.93 -8.38 3.30
CA VAL A 79 -11.60 -8.33 3.94
C VAL A 79 -11.66 -8.68 5.43
N ALA A 80 -12.68 -8.24 6.17
CA ALA A 80 -12.94 -8.65 7.57
C ALA A 80 -14.30 -8.15 8.07
N PRO A 81 -15.01 -8.90 8.96
CA PRO A 81 -16.33 -8.53 9.46
C PRO A 81 -16.28 -7.26 10.33
N VAL A 82 -17.35 -6.47 10.26
CA VAL A 82 -17.48 -5.14 10.89
C VAL A 82 -18.39 -5.22 12.11
N ASP A 83 -18.07 -4.43 13.15
CA ASP A 83 -18.84 -4.37 14.38
C ASP A 83 -19.99 -3.34 14.33
N VAL A 84 -19.77 -2.24 13.59
CA VAL A 84 -20.77 -1.18 13.42
C VAL A 84 -20.85 -0.69 11.98
N VAL A 85 -22.06 -0.56 11.44
CA VAL A 85 -22.30 0.07 10.14
C VAL A 85 -23.10 1.36 10.35
N VAL A 86 -22.59 2.47 9.83
CA VAL A 86 -23.25 3.78 9.85
C VAL A 86 -23.66 4.11 8.41
N VAL A 87 -24.95 4.34 8.18
CA VAL A 87 -25.52 4.63 6.87
C VAL A 87 -26.18 6.00 6.92
N GLU A 88 -25.74 6.91 6.07
CA GLU A 88 -26.23 8.30 6.05
C GLU A 88 -26.85 8.66 4.70
N ASP A 89 -28.15 8.96 4.71
CA ASP A 89 -28.96 9.45 3.57
C ASP A 89 -29.03 8.49 2.35
N VAL A 90 -28.30 7.37 2.36
CA VAL A 90 -28.23 6.40 1.26
C VAL A 90 -29.56 5.71 0.99
N LEU A 91 -30.28 5.33 2.04
CA LEU A 91 -31.53 4.58 1.93
C LEU A 91 -32.75 5.45 1.62
N ASP A 92 -32.56 6.77 1.58
CA ASP A 92 -33.58 7.72 1.15
C ASP A 92 -33.68 7.80 -0.39
N GLU A 93 -32.55 7.64 -1.09
CA GLU A 93 -32.50 7.66 -2.57
C GLU A 93 -32.49 6.26 -3.21
N SER A 94 -32.11 5.22 -2.44
CA SER A 94 -32.00 3.84 -2.92
C SER A 94 -33.36 3.16 -3.13
N HIS A 95 -33.49 2.43 -4.24
CA HIS A 95 -34.73 1.77 -4.65
C HIS A 95 -35.03 0.45 -3.90
N ASP A 96 -34.09 -0.15 -3.17
CA ASP A 96 -34.32 -1.43 -2.48
C ASP A 96 -33.57 -1.55 -1.13
N ALA A 97 -34.22 -1.09 -0.06
CA ALA A 97 -33.72 -1.21 1.31
C ALA A 97 -33.70 -2.67 1.81
N ASP A 98 -34.60 -3.53 1.32
CA ASP A 98 -34.65 -4.95 1.69
C ASP A 98 -33.40 -5.67 1.19
N LEU A 99 -33.00 -5.41 -0.05
CA LEU A 99 -31.78 -5.96 -0.63
C LEU A 99 -30.53 -5.51 0.14
N PHE A 100 -30.47 -4.23 0.53
CA PHE A 100 -29.36 -3.68 1.31
C PHE A 100 -29.14 -4.43 2.64
N PHE A 101 -30.19 -4.58 3.45
CA PHE A 101 -30.08 -5.27 4.73
C PHE A 101 -29.78 -6.78 4.56
N ARG A 102 -30.36 -7.43 3.54
CA ARG A 102 -30.05 -8.84 3.25
C ARG A 102 -28.57 -9.05 2.90
N THR A 103 -27.98 -8.18 2.11
CA THR A 103 -26.56 -8.30 1.73
C THR A 103 -25.63 -7.90 2.88
N LEU A 104 -26.00 -6.93 3.72
CA LEU A 104 -25.25 -6.67 4.96
C LEU A 104 -25.23 -7.90 5.88
N GLY A 105 -26.38 -8.57 6.01
CA GLY A 105 -26.51 -9.76 6.85
C GLY A 105 -25.81 -11.02 6.31
N SER A 106 -25.49 -11.09 5.02
CA SER A 106 -24.92 -12.29 4.40
C SER A 106 -23.40 -12.42 4.52
N GLY A 107 -22.66 -11.34 4.83
CA GLY A 107 -21.20 -11.43 4.88
C GLY A 107 -20.43 -10.32 5.59
N ALA A 108 -21.07 -9.19 5.94
CA ALA A 108 -20.35 -8.02 6.42
C ALA A 108 -20.31 -7.88 7.96
N LEU A 109 -21.24 -8.50 8.69
CA LEU A 109 -21.51 -8.18 10.09
C LEU A 109 -21.11 -9.30 11.05
N VAL A 110 -20.49 -8.92 12.18
CA VAL A 110 -20.29 -9.81 13.33
C VAL A 110 -21.65 -10.09 14.01
N PRO A 111 -21.89 -11.30 14.58
CA PRO A 111 -23.08 -11.54 15.41
C PRO A 111 -23.26 -10.47 16.50
N GLY A 112 -24.42 -9.81 16.54
CA GLY A 112 -24.68 -8.72 17.47
C GLY A 112 -24.17 -7.33 17.03
N ALA A 113 -23.63 -7.22 15.82
CA ALA A 113 -23.21 -5.95 15.23
C ALA A 113 -24.35 -4.93 15.15
N LEU A 114 -23.97 -3.66 15.18
CA LEU A 114 -24.88 -2.54 15.27
C LEU A 114 -24.96 -1.81 13.92
N VAL A 115 -26.16 -1.47 13.48
CA VAL A 115 -26.39 -0.71 12.26
C VAL A 115 -27.13 0.56 12.64
N VAL A 116 -26.49 1.72 12.42
CA VAL A 116 -27.06 3.06 12.61
C VAL A 116 -27.42 3.61 11.25
N VAL A 117 -28.70 3.90 11.02
CA VAL A 117 -29.16 4.53 9.79
C VAL A 117 -29.69 5.93 10.11
N SER A 118 -29.14 6.97 9.49
CA SER A 118 -29.73 8.31 9.46
C SER A 118 -30.40 8.54 8.11
N GLY A 119 -31.68 8.92 8.13
CA GLY A 119 -32.44 9.23 6.92
C GLY A 119 -33.85 9.71 7.23
N VAL A 120 -34.68 9.87 6.19
CA VAL A 120 -36.08 10.33 6.28
C VAL A 120 -37.06 9.16 6.10
N ARG A 121 -36.62 8.08 5.44
CA ARG A 121 -37.46 6.91 5.14
C ARG A 121 -37.71 6.02 6.37
N ASP A 122 -38.93 5.51 6.50
CA ASP A 122 -39.24 4.43 7.45
C ASP A 122 -38.73 3.08 6.93
N LEU A 123 -37.87 2.44 7.72
CA LEU A 123 -37.18 1.20 7.36
C LEU A 123 -37.65 -0.01 8.18
N ALA A 124 -38.64 0.16 9.08
CA ALA A 124 -39.07 -0.90 10.00
C ALA A 124 -39.42 -2.22 9.29
N THR A 125 -40.15 -2.15 8.17
CA THR A 125 -40.53 -3.32 7.37
C THR A 125 -39.32 -4.02 6.75
N ALA A 126 -38.35 -3.25 6.25
CA ALA A 126 -37.16 -3.80 5.60
C ALA A 126 -36.16 -4.39 6.59
N ILE A 127 -36.08 -3.79 7.78
CA ILE A 127 -35.29 -4.30 8.90
C ILE A 127 -35.87 -5.65 9.36
N ALA A 128 -37.20 -5.72 9.54
CA ALA A 128 -37.88 -6.94 9.96
C ALA A 128 -37.77 -8.05 8.90
N SER A 129 -37.89 -7.72 7.61
CA SER A 129 -37.79 -8.68 6.49
C SER A 129 -36.40 -9.33 6.41
N ALA A 130 -35.36 -8.58 6.76
CA ALA A 130 -33.97 -9.06 6.79
C ALA A 130 -33.58 -9.76 8.11
N GLY A 131 -34.51 -9.91 9.06
CA GLY A 131 -34.28 -10.63 10.32
C GLY A 131 -33.47 -9.85 11.36
N PHE A 132 -33.32 -8.54 11.17
CA PHE A 132 -32.66 -7.68 12.14
C PHE A 132 -33.64 -7.28 13.27
N VAL A 133 -33.09 -6.95 14.44
CA VAL A 133 -33.87 -6.53 15.61
C VAL A 133 -33.69 -5.03 15.82
N MET A 134 -34.77 -4.26 15.78
CA MET A 134 -34.74 -2.84 16.15
C MET A 134 -34.52 -2.70 17.67
N GLU A 135 -33.64 -1.80 18.08
CA GLU A 135 -33.52 -1.47 19.51
C GLU A 135 -34.65 -0.51 19.92
N SER A 136 -35.44 -0.93 20.91
CA SER A 136 -36.73 -0.34 21.31
C SER A 136 -36.68 1.13 21.72
N ASP A 137 -35.49 1.65 22.09
CA ASP A 137 -35.27 3.01 22.62
C ASP A 137 -34.44 3.92 21.66
N ALA A 138 -34.34 3.56 20.39
CA ALA A 138 -33.32 4.15 19.51
C ALA A 138 -33.81 4.84 18.23
N SER A 139 -35.13 4.90 17.97
CA SER A 139 -35.66 5.80 16.94
C SER A 139 -35.75 7.22 17.49
N THR A 140 -34.74 8.04 17.20
CA THR A 140 -34.76 9.45 17.61
C THR A 140 -35.25 10.27 16.42
N ASP A 141 -36.45 10.84 16.53
CA ASP A 141 -36.95 11.79 15.55
C ASP A 141 -36.25 13.14 15.77
N LEU A 142 -35.58 13.62 14.73
CA LEU A 142 -34.83 14.87 14.71
C LEU A 142 -35.60 15.96 13.97
N GLU A 143 -35.18 17.21 14.15
CA GLU A 143 -35.75 18.35 13.43
C GLU A 143 -35.64 18.15 11.91
N GLY A 144 -36.73 18.45 11.19
CA GLY A 144 -36.80 18.29 9.73
C GLY A 144 -37.31 16.94 9.25
N GLY A 145 -37.86 16.09 10.13
CA GLY A 145 -38.46 14.80 9.76
C GLY A 145 -37.44 13.69 9.51
N ARG A 146 -36.18 13.91 9.89
CA ARG A 146 -35.12 12.89 9.89
C ARG A 146 -35.26 11.99 11.11
N ARG A 147 -34.93 10.72 10.94
CA ARG A 147 -34.93 9.71 11.98
C ARG A 147 -33.60 8.97 11.97
N ILE A 148 -33.03 8.80 13.16
CA ILE A 148 -31.93 7.85 13.36
C ILE A 148 -32.55 6.54 13.81
N THR A 149 -32.29 5.46 13.06
CA THR A 149 -32.75 4.10 13.37
C THR A 149 -31.56 3.25 13.74
N VAL A 150 -31.60 2.64 14.93
CA VAL A 150 -30.55 1.72 15.39
C VAL A 150 -31.08 0.30 15.41
N VAL A 151 -30.28 -0.59 14.84
CA VAL A 151 -30.67 -1.95 14.55
C VAL A 151 -29.53 -2.89 14.93
N ARG A 152 -29.85 -4.07 15.44
CA ARG A 152 -28.87 -5.09 15.80
C ARG A 152 -29.01 -6.32 14.89
N PHE A 153 -27.87 -6.78 14.37
CA PHE A 153 -27.79 -8.04 13.66
C PHE A 153 -27.99 -9.20 14.65
N PRO A 154 -28.89 -10.17 14.39
CA PRO A 154 -29.19 -11.25 15.32
C PRO A 154 -27.91 -12.01 15.69
N SER A 155 -27.65 -12.12 16.99
CA SER A 155 -26.67 -13.08 17.50
C SER A 155 -27.31 -14.46 17.55
N PHE A 156 -26.58 -15.51 17.23
CA PHE A 156 -27.04 -16.91 17.24
C PHE A 156 -27.54 -17.42 18.62
N THR A 157 -27.67 -16.57 19.64
CA THR A 157 -27.88 -16.93 21.04
C THR A 157 -29.22 -16.48 21.65
N THR A 158 -30.23 -16.10 20.88
CA THR A 158 -31.54 -15.66 21.44
C THR A 158 -32.73 -16.55 21.10
N ALA A 159 -32.52 -17.86 20.98
CA ALA A 159 -33.63 -18.81 21.20
C ALA A 159 -33.61 -19.24 22.67
N ALA A 160 -34.50 -18.67 23.49
CA ALA A 160 -34.67 -19.11 24.88
C ALA A 160 -35.30 -20.53 24.89
N PRO A 161 -34.63 -21.57 25.42
CA PRO A 161 -35.21 -22.90 25.46
C PRO A 161 -36.19 -23.04 26.64
N GLN A 162 -37.37 -23.56 26.35
CA GLN A 162 -38.43 -23.85 27.33
C GLN A 162 -38.26 -25.28 27.88
N SER A 163 -37.21 -25.62 28.65
CA SER A 163 -37.18 -26.82 29.53
C SER A 163 -35.85 -27.02 30.30
N PRO A 164 -35.87 -27.33 31.62
CA PRO A 164 -34.67 -27.56 32.43
C PRO A 164 -33.86 -28.81 32.06
N ALA A 165 -34.45 -29.79 31.34
CA ALA A 165 -33.71 -30.96 30.84
C ALA A 165 -32.98 -30.66 29.51
N ALA A 166 -33.45 -29.66 28.75
CA ALA A 166 -32.73 -29.16 27.58
C ALA A 166 -31.51 -28.32 28.00
N ASP A 167 -31.56 -27.67 29.17
CA ASP A 167 -30.48 -26.83 29.69
C ASP A 167 -29.19 -27.62 30.02
N GLU A 168 -29.29 -28.83 30.59
CA GLU A 168 -28.08 -29.62 30.90
C GLU A 168 -27.41 -30.19 29.65
N ALA A 169 -28.19 -30.67 28.68
CA ALA A 169 -27.68 -31.17 27.40
C ALA A 169 -27.06 -30.04 26.56
N SER A 170 -27.75 -28.89 26.47
CA SER A 170 -27.25 -27.70 25.78
C SER A 170 -26.02 -27.12 26.47
N ALA A 171 -25.98 -27.08 27.81
CA ALA A 171 -24.81 -26.63 28.55
C ALA A 171 -23.60 -27.57 28.43
N ALA A 172 -23.83 -28.88 28.23
CA ALA A 172 -22.74 -29.83 27.95
C ALA A 172 -22.19 -29.65 26.53
N GLU A 173 -23.06 -29.39 25.56
CA GLU A 173 -22.69 -29.12 24.17
C GLU A 173 -21.94 -27.78 24.04
N VAL A 174 -22.42 -26.72 24.69
CA VAL A 174 -21.74 -25.42 24.76
C VAL A 174 -20.35 -25.54 25.40
N ARG A 175 -20.19 -26.36 26.45
CA ARG A 175 -18.87 -26.62 27.06
C ARG A 175 -17.93 -27.36 26.12
N ARG A 176 -18.43 -28.31 25.32
CA ARG A 176 -17.62 -29.00 24.31
C ARG A 176 -17.19 -28.04 23.20
N LEU A 177 -18.12 -27.26 22.67
CA LEU A 177 -17.84 -26.26 21.64
C LEU A 177 -16.87 -25.18 22.15
N ALA A 178 -16.99 -24.75 23.40
CA ALA A 178 -16.06 -23.81 24.02
C ALA A 178 -14.63 -24.38 24.07
N HIS A 179 -14.45 -25.65 24.47
CA HIS A 179 -13.14 -26.30 24.47
C HIS A 179 -12.59 -26.52 23.05
N GLU A 180 -13.43 -26.80 22.06
CA GLU A 180 -13.01 -26.89 20.66
C GLU A 180 -12.58 -25.54 20.10
N LEU A 181 -13.32 -24.46 20.41
CA LEU A 181 -12.95 -23.09 20.05
C LEU A 181 -11.65 -22.66 20.73
N GLU A 182 -11.41 -23.06 21.98
CA GLU A 182 -10.17 -22.76 22.68
C GLU A 182 -8.97 -23.46 22.03
N ARG A 183 -9.11 -24.74 21.65
CA ARG A 183 -8.08 -25.48 20.90
C ARG A 183 -7.80 -24.87 19.54
N THR A 184 -8.83 -24.46 18.80
CA THR A 184 -8.63 -23.83 17.49
C THR A 184 -7.98 -22.46 17.62
N ARG A 185 -8.32 -21.67 18.65
CA ARG A 185 -7.63 -20.42 18.99
C ARG A 185 -6.15 -20.64 19.32
N GLU A 186 -5.83 -21.66 20.09
CA GLU A 186 -4.43 -22.00 20.39
C GLU A 186 -3.65 -22.40 19.14
N LEU A 187 -4.24 -23.19 18.24
CA LEU A 187 -3.62 -23.58 16.98
C LEU A 187 -3.40 -22.35 16.08
N LEU A 188 -4.42 -21.50 15.91
CA LEU A 188 -4.29 -20.25 15.15
C LEU A 188 -3.26 -19.30 15.76
N ALA A 189 -3.15 -19.22 17.09
CA ALA A 189 -2.13 -18.42 17.75
C ALA A 189 -0.72 -18.94 17.44
N ARG A 190 -0.53 -20.27 17.44
CA ARG A 190 0.75 -20.89 17.08
C ARG A 190 1.09 -20.67 15.60
N GLU A 191 0.12 -20.82 14.70
CA GLU A 191 0.31 -20.55 13.28
C GLU A 191 0.67 -19.08 13.02
N ARG A 192 -0.05 -18.14 13.63
CA ARG A 192 0.27 -16.71 13.57
C ARG A 192 1.69 -16.42 14.09
N ALA A 193 2.11 -17.07 15.17
CA ALA A 193 3.47 -16.92 15.70
C ALA A 193 4.55 -17.54 14.78
N THR A 194 4.23 -18.57 14.01
CA THR A 194 5.13 -19.15 13.02
C THR A 194 5.23 -18.23 11.80
N ILE A 195 4.10 -17.78 11.26
CA ILE A 195 4.04 -16.83 10.14
C ILE A 195 4.81 -15.54 10.48
N ALA A 196 4.60 -14.99 11.69
CA ALA A 196 5.33 -13.79 12.11
C ALA A 196 6.86 -13.99 12.12
N ARG A 197 7.33 -15.19 12.53
CA ARG A 197 8.76 -15.53 12.50
C ARG A 197 9.28 -15.68 11.07
N GLU A 198 8.52 -16.32 10.18
CA GLU A 198 8.88 -16.45 8.77
C GLU A 198 8.91 -15.09 8.07
N MET A 199 7.93 -14.23 8.32
CA MET A 199 7.92 -12.86 7.80
C MET A 199 9.08 -12.04 8.33
N GLN A 200 9.43 -12.18 9.61
CA GLN A 200 10.58 -11.49 10.18
C GLN A 200 11.89 -12.00 9.57
N SER A 201 12.03 -13.31 9.35
CA SER A 201 13.18 -13.90 8.64
C SER A 201 13.28 -13.36 7.21
N GLY A 202 12.17 -13.35 6.46
CA GLY A 202 12.14 -12.83 5.10
C GLY A 202 12.47 -11.33 5.04
N LYS A 203 12.01 -10.54 6.01
CA LYS A 203 12.38 -9.13 6.15
C LYS A 203 13.88 -8.96 6.39
N ASP A 204 14.46 -9.76 7.28
CA ASP A 204 15.88 -9.67 7.61
C ASP A 204 16.77 -10.09 6.42
N GLU A 205 16.33 -11.08 5.62
CA GLU A 205 16.96 -11.47 4.37
C GLU A 205 16.92 -10.34 3.32
N LEU A 206 15.76 -9.70 3.12
CA LEU A 206 15.63 -8.57 2.20
C LEU A 206 16.52 -7.40 2.62
N LEU A 207 16.59 -7.09 3.92
CA LEU A 207 17.48 -6.05 4.43
C LEU A 207 18.96 -6.41 4.24
N ALA A 208 19.34 -7.69 4.27
CA ALA A 208 20.69 -8.12 3.96
C ALA A 208 21.00 -7.95 2.46
N MET A 209 20.07 -8.34 1.58
CA MET A 209 20.21 -8.14 0.13
C MET A 209 20.34 -6.67 -0.24
N ASP A 210 19.57 -5.77 0.39
CA ASP A 210 19.67 -4.33 0.17
C ASP A 210 21.06 -3.78 0.55
N ARG A 211 21.66 -4.29 1.64
CA ARG A 211 23.03 -3.91 2.02
C ARG A 211 24.04 -4.36 0.97
N GLU A 212 23.94 -5.60 0.49
CA GLU A 212 24.82 -6.12 -0.56
C GLU A 212 24.68 -5.34 -1.87
N LEU A 213 23.46 -4.97 -2.25
CA LEU A 213 23.19 -4.14 -3.43
C LEU A 213 23.81 -2.75 -3.29
N ASN A 214 23.72 -2.13 -2.12
CA ASN A 214 24.35 -0.84 -1.85
C ASN A 214 25.87 -0.91 -1.93
N ASP A 215 26.49 -1.95 -1.35
CA ASP A 215 27.94 -2.17 -1.44
C ASP A 215 28.41 -2.36 -2.89
N LEU A 216 27.66 -3.14 -3.68
CA LEU A 216 27.92 -3.32 -5.11
C LEU A 216 27.76 -2.00 -5.87
N HIS A 217 26.75 -1.20 -5.54
CA HIS A 217 26.51 0.09 -6.16
C HIS A 217 27.66 1.06 -5.90
N GLU A 218 28.12 1.17 -4.64
CA GLU A 218 29.28 1.98 -4.29
C GLU A 218 30.55 1.53 -5.01
N ARG A 219 30.80 0.22 -5.06
CA ARG A 219 31.97 -0.33 -5.75
C ARG A 219 31.93 -0.01 -7.25
N LEU A 220 30.75 -0.10 -7.85
CA LEU A 220 30.52 0.23 -9.25
C LEU A 220 30.73 1.73 -9.52
N GLN A 221 30.27 2.61 -8.63
CA GLN A 221 30.55 4.05 -8.71
C GLN A 221 32.05 4.35 -8.61
N ARG A 222 32.77 3.71 -7.67
CA ARG A 222 34.24 3.84 -7.54
C ARG A 222 34.97 3.39 -8.81
N LEU A 223 34.54 2.27 -9.40
CA LEU A 223 35.11 1.77 -10.66
C LEU A 223 34.81 2.71 -11.84
N ARG A 224 33.60 3.27 -11.93
CA ARG A 224 33.26 4.29 -12.94
C ARG A 224 34.15 5.51 -12.81
N HIS A 225 34.31 6.05 -11.61
CA HIS A 225 35.19 7.19 -11.35
C HIS A 225 36.64 6.89 -11.76
N LYS A 226 37.16 5.73 -11.35
CA LYS A 226 38.51 5.28 -11.76
C LYS A 226 38.62 5.14 -13.28
N ASN A 227 37.60 4.62 -13.96
CA ASN A 227 37.61 4.50 -15.42
C ASN A 227 37.67 5.87 -16.10
N VAL A 228 36.92 6.86 -15.60
CA VAL A 228 37.00 8.25 -16.09
C VAL A 228 38.40 8.82 -15.93
N LEU A 229 39.01 8.66 -14.75
CA LEU A 229 40.39 9.11 -14.50
C LEU A 229 41.40 8.41 -15.41
N LEU A 230 41.25 7.11 -15.62
CA LEU A 230 42.12 6.35 -16.52
C LEU A 230 41.98 6.83 -17.97
N ARG A 231 40.76 7.09 -18.44
CA ARG A 231 40.54 7.66 -19.79
C ARG A 231 41.19 9.03 -19.93
N ALA A 232 41.05 9.89 -18.93
CA ALA A 232 41.70 11.20 -18.91
C ALA A 232 43.24 11.06 -18.93
N ARG A 233 43.80 10.11 -18.16
CA ARG A 233 45.23 9.84 -18.15
C ARG A 233 45.73 9.30 -19.49
N VAL A 234 44.99 8.39 -20.12
CA VAL A 234 45.31 7.87 -21.46
C VAL A 234 45.32 9.00 -22.49
N ALA A 235 44.31 9.89 -22.45
CA ALA A 235 44.26 11.05 -23.33
C ALA A 235 45.44 12.02 -23.10
N GLN A 236 45.85 12.23 -21.84
CA GLN A 236 47.03 13.03 -21.51
C GLN A 236 48.31 12.41 -22.08
N VAL A 237 48.53 11.11 -21.84
CA VAL A 237 49.73 10.40 -22.33
C VAL A 237 49.78 10.42 -23.87
N SER A 238 48.63 10.29 -24.54
CA SER A 238 48.57 10.43 -26.00
C SER A 238 49.06 11.82 -26.45
N ARG A 239 48.58 12.90 -25.83
CA ARG A 239 49.03 14.26 -26.16
C ARG A 239 50.52 14.47 -25.89
N GLU A 240 51.03 13.97 -24.77
CA GLU A 240 52.46 14.03 -24.45
C GLU A 240 53.29 13.28 -25.51
N ARG A 241 52.84 12.09 -25.93
CA ARG A 241 53.47 11.34 -27.01
C ARG A 241 53.47 12.11 -28.32
N ASP A 242 52.35 12.72 -28.72
CA ASP A 242 52.22 13.46 -29.98
C ASP A 242 53.16 14.68 -30.00
N LEU A 243 53.29 15.38 -28.87
CA LEU A 243 54.25 16.48 -28.69
C LEU A 243 55.69 16.02 -28.84
N VAL A 244 56.07 14.92 -28.16
CA VAL A 244 57.42 14.34 -28.27
C VAL A 244 57.69 13.89 -29.70
N GLN A 245 56.72 13.27 -30.37
CA GLN A 245 56.87 12.83 -31.76
C GLN A 245 57.13 14.02 -32.69
N THR A 246 56.43 15.14 -32.48
CA THR A 246 56.63 16.37 -33.26
C THR A 246 58.01 16.99 -33.02
N GLN A 247 58.50 16.95 -31.76
CA GLN A 247 59.85 17.39 -31.45
C GLN A 247 60.91 16.50 -32.09
N VAL A 248 60.72 15.18 -32.07
CA VAL A 248 61.63 14.23 -32.73
C VAL A 248 61.68 14.49 -34.22
N THR A 249 60.53 14.65 -34.89
CA THR A 249 60.51 14.93 -36.33
C THR A 249 61.20 16.25 -36.68
N ALA A 250 60.99 17.31 -35.88
CA ALA A 250 61.68 18.58 -36.08
C ALA A 250 63.21 18.46 -35.92
N LEU A 251 63.67 17.73 -34.90
CA LEU A 251 65.09 17.47 -34.68
C LEU A 251 65.71 16.60 -35.79
N GLU A 252 64.95 15.63 -36.32
CA GLU A 252 65.38 14.83 -37.47
C GLU A 252 65.54 15.69 -38.73
N GLU A 253 64.62 16.62 -38.98
CA GLU A 253 64.72 17.62 -40.07
C GLU A 253 65.94 18.53 -39.89
N ASP A 254 66.14 19.07 -38.69
CA ASP A 254 67.30 19.92 -38.36
C ASP A 254 68.62 19.17 -38.55
N LEU A 255 68.70 17.91 -38.10
CA LEU A 255 69.87 17.04 -38.28
C LEU A 255 70.12 16.73 -39.77
N PHE A 256 69.06 16.52 -40.54
CA PHE A 256 69.17 16.31 -41.98
C PHE A 256 69.75 17.55 -42.66
N LEU A 257 69.21 18.74 -42.37
CA LEU A 257 69.71 20.01 -42.90
C LEU A 257 71.16 20.29 -42.49
N ALA A 258 71.52 20.00 -41.23
CA ALA A 258 72.88 20.14 -40.75
C ALA A 258 73.85 19.21 -41.49
N ARG A 259 73.48 17.94 -41.70
CA ARG A 259 74.29 16.98 -42.49
C ARG A 259 74.43 17.38 -43.94
N ASP A 260 73.37 17.93 -44.53
CA ASP A 260 73.37 18.31 -45.95
C ASP A 260 74.01 19.69 -46.19
N SER A 261 74.29 20.46 -45.13
CA SER A 261 75.02 21.72 -45.22
C SER A 261 76.40 21.54 -45.90
N ARG A 262 76.68 22.36 -46.91
CA ARG A 262 77.96 22.35 -47.64
C ARG A 262 79.16 22.53 -46.71
N ALA A 263 79.01 23.33 -45.65
CA ALA A 263 80.07 23.54 -44.67
C ALA A 263 80.39 22.26 -43.90
N VAL A 264 79.37 21.49 -43.48
CA VAL A 264 79.56 20.22 -42.78
C VAL A 264 80.14 19.16 -43.71
N ARG A 265 79.68 19.08 -44.97
CA ARG A 265 80.27 18.19 -45.99
C ARG A 265 81.73 18.53 -46.28
N ALA A 266 82.07 19.82 -46.37
CA ALA A 266 83.45 20.26 -46.58
C ALA A 266 84.33 19.85 -45.39
N VAL A 267 83.89 20.11 -44.15
CA VAL A 267 84.61 19.69 -42.93
C VAL A 267 84.75 18.17 -42.86
N ALA A 268 83.69 17.41 -43.11
CA ALA A 268 83.72 15.95 -43.13
C ALA A 268 84.75 15.42 -44.16
N SER A 269 84.80 16.01 -45.36
CA SER A 269 85.78 15.62 -46.40
C SER A 269 87.24 15.90 -45.99
N VAL A 270 87.46 16.95 -45.19
CA VAL A 270 88.79 17.31 -44.68
C VAL A 270 89.19 16.34 -43.58
N VAL A 271 88.26 16.02 -42.67
CA VAL A 271 88.48 15.05 -41.59
C VAL A 271 88.74 13.65 -42.15
N GLU A 272 87.98 13.19 -43.15
CA GLU A 272 88.25 11.91 -43.82
C GLU A 272 89.62 11.88 -44.47
N ARG A 273 90.02 12.93 -45.20
CA ARG A 273 91.35 13.03 -45.79
C ARG A 273 92.45 12.99 -44.72
N ALA A 274 92.24 13.65 -43.58
CA ALA A 274 93.18 13.63 -42.47
C ALA A 274 93.29 12.22 -41.84
N ARG A 275 92.17 11.50 -41.67
CA ARG A 275 92.17 10.10 -41.19
C ARG A 275 92.88 9.16 -42.15
N ARG A 276 92.56 9.19 -43.46
CA ARG A 276 93.22 8.34 -44.46
C ARG A 276 94.74 8.56 -44.53
N ARG A 277 95.20 9.79 -44.29
CA ARG A 277 96.64 10.09 -44.19
C ARG A 277 97.28 9.57 -42.91
N LYS A 278 96.53 9.49 -41.82
CA LYS A 278 97.00 8.96 -40.53
C LYS A 278 97.02 7.43 -40.52
N ASP A 279 96.05 6.79 -41.18
CA ASP A 279 95.93 5.33 -41.23
C ASP A 279 96.75 4.70 -42.38
N GLY A 280 97.23 5.52 -43.32
CA GLY A 280 98.08 5.12 -44.45
C GLY A 280 99.57 5.47 -44.29
N ALA A 281 99.99 5.90 -43.09
CA ALA A 281 101.36 6.14 -42.68
C ALA A 281 101.71 5.18 -41.53
#